data_AF-A0A645JDU2-F1
#
_entry.id   AF-A0A645JDU2-F1
#
_cell.length_a   1.000
_cell.length_b   1.000
_cell.length_c   1.000
_cell.angle_alpha   90.00
_cell.angle_beta   90.00
_cell.angle_gamma   90.00
#
_symmetry.space_group_name_H-M   'P 1'
#
loop_
_entity.id
_entity.type
_entity.pdbx_description
1 polymer ?
#
loop_
_entity_poly.entity_id
_entity_poly.type
_entity_poly.pdbx_seq_one_letter_code
_entity_poly.pdbx_strand_id
1 'polypeptide(L)'
;MWYLAIGVVVVLWENAHALIEFLLKHFLEKFRGVVEIAEHIIILISSILFIFSGQILFAIQVKTNPVGGLPFARAYYNALPIIVMGVLLIIVGLVRFIQYLFDREEYEAREKTGGLIDG
;
A
#
# COMPACT_ATOMS: atom_id res chain seq x y z
N MET A 1 -8.61 10.41 -8.00
CA MET A 1 -7.87 9.15 -8.20
C MET A 1 -6.42 9.27 -7.80
N TRP A 2 -5.63 10.17 -8.40
CA TRP A 2 -4.23 10.42 -7.97
C TRP A 2 -4.05 10.70 -6.48
N TYR A 3 -4.81 11.63 -5.91
CA TYR A 3 -4.75 11.91 -4.48
C TYR A 3 -5.11 10.70 -3.61
N LEU A 4 -6.07 9.88 -4.04
CA LEU A 4 -6.46 8.66 -3.31
C LEU A 4 -5.36 7.59 -3.40
N ALA A 5 -4.76 7.42 -4.57
CA ALA A 5 -3.64 6.51 -4.79
C ALA A 5 -2.45 6.83 -3.90
N ILE A 6 -2.06 8.11 -3.83
CA ILE A 6 -0.98 8.57 -2.95
C ILE A 6 -1.40 8.44 -1.48
N GLY A 7 -2.65 8.81 -1.16
CA GLY A 7 -3.19 8.70 0.20
C GLY A 7 -3.13 7.29 0.75
N VAL A 8 -3.47 6.27 -0.04
CA VAL A 8 -3.36 4.85 0.37
C VAL A 8 -1.92 4.46 0.67
N VAL A 9 -0.97 4.90 -0.16
CA VAL A 9 0.47 4.63 0.06
C VAL A 9 0.97 5.30 1.33
N VAL A 10 0.58 6.55 1.58
CA VAL A 10 0.94 7.30 2.79
C VAL A 10 0.31 6.67 4.03
N VAL A 11 -0.97 6.27 3.97
CA VAL A 11 -1.63 5.59 5.08
C VAL A 11 -0.96 4.25 5.37
N LEU A 12 -0.57 3.51 4.32
CA LEU A 12 0.23 2.31 4.53
C LEU A 12 1.52 2.69 5.24
N TRP A 13 2.31 3.62 4.70
CA TRP A 13 3.59 4.04 5.26
C TRP A 13 3.50 4.44 6.75
N GLU A 14 2.55 5.30 7.11
CA GLU A 14 2.42 5.86 8.47
C GLU A 14 1.68 4.91 9.44
N ASN A 15 0.59 4.26 9.00
CA ASN A 15 -0.44 3.73 9.91
C ASN A 15 -0.88 2.27 9.65
N ALA A 16 -0.21 1.50 8.79
CA ALA A 16 -0.67 0.15 8.41
C ALA A 16 -1.04 -0.76 9.61
N HIS A 17 -0.27 -0.72 10.70
CA HIS A 17 -0.43 -1.66 11.82
C HIS A 17 -1.32 -1.16 12.97
N ALA A 18 -1.69 0.13 13.02
CA ALA A 18 -2.44 0.67 14.16
C ALA A 18 -3.80 -0.04 14.38
N LEU A 19 -4.44 -0.48 13.30
CA LEU A 19 -5.71 -1.21 13.35
C LEU A 19 -5.52 -2.68 13.76
N ILE A 20 -4.41 -3.29 13.36
CA ILE A 20 -4.08 -4.69 13.65
C ILE A 20 -3.59 -4.83 15.09
N GLU A 21 -2.74 -3.92 15.56
CA GLU A 21 -2.30 -3.89 16.96
C GLU A 21 -3.47 -3.66 17.92
N PHE A 22 -4.44 -2.81 17.55
CA PHE A 22 -5.68 -2.63 18.30
C PHE A 22 -6.49 -3.94 18.40
N LEU A 23 -6.64 -4.67 17.30
CA LEU A 23 -7.34 -5.95 17.26
C LEU A 23 -6.57 -7.08 17.96
N LEU A 24 -5.24 -7.06 17.92
CA LEU A 24 -4.39 -8.12 18.46
C LEU A 24 -3.97 -7.93 19.91
N LYS A 25 -4.28 -6.79 20.54
CA LYS A 25 -4.02 -6.54 21.96
C LYS A 25 -4.60 -7.61 22.90
N HIS A 26 -5.57 -8.40 22.43
CA HIS A 26 -6.25 -9.44 23.21
C HIS A 26 -5.73 -10.87 22.96
N PHE A 27 -4.78 -11.08 22.03
CA PHE A 27 -4.34 -12.41 21.60
C PHE A 27 -2.92 -12.78 22.06
N LEU A 28 -2.60 -14.09 22.09
CA LEU A 28 -1.28 -14.63 22.43
C LEU A 28 -0.18 -14.12 21.48
N GLU A 29 1.02 -13.89 22.01
CA GLU A 29 2.19 -13.35 21.28
C GLU A 29 2.57 -14.15 20.02
N LYS A 30 2.44 -15.49 20.05
CA LYS A 30 2.73 -16.32 18.87
C LYS A 30 1.72 -16.13 17.74
N PHE A 31 0.45 -15.86 18.08
CA PHE A 31 -0.58 -15.56 17.10
C PHE A 31 -0.34 -14.19 16.46
N ARG A 32 0.20 -13.24 17.24
CA ARG A 32 0.58 -11.91 16.76
C ARG A 32 1.61 -11.94 15.63
N GLY A 33 2.70 -12.67 15.81
CA GLY A 33 3.70 -12.81 14.75
C GLY A 33 3.18 -13.45 13.46
N VAL A 34 2.21 -14.38 13.54
CA VAL A 34 1.62 -15.00 12.34
C VAL A 34 0.76 -14.01 11.56
N VAL A 35 -0.04 -13.20 12.26
CA VAL A 35 -0.89 -12.19 11.62
C VAL A 35 -0.06 -11.08 10.98
N GLU A 36 1.01 -10.62 11.64
CA GLU A 36 1.92 -9.63 11.08
C GLU A 36 2.58 -10.11 9.78
N ILE A 37 3.06 -11.36 9.73
CA ILE A 37 3.63 -11.94 8.50
C ILE A 37 2.55 -12.09 7.43
N ALA A 38 1.35 -12.56 7.79
CA ALA A 38 0.25 -12.72 6.84
C ALA A 38 -0.17 -11.39 6.21
N GLU A 39 -0.17 -10.30 7.00
CA GLU A 39 -0.47 -8.95 6.51
C GLU A 39 0.51 -8.51 5.42
N HIS A 40 1.83 -8.65 5.66
CA HIS A 40 2.85 -8.30 4.69
C HIS A 40 2.66 -9.07 3.37
N ILE A 41 2.30 -10.35 3.47
CA ILE A 41 2.00 -11.19 2.30
C ILE A 41 0.75 -10.68 1.57
N ILE A 42 -0.32 -10.33 2.30
CA ILE A 42 -1.57 -9.82 1.72
C ILE A 42 -1.33 -8.49 1.00
N ILE A 43 -0.55 -7.58 1.59
CA ILE A 43 -0.17 -6.30 0.97
C ILE A 43 0.60 -6.55 -0.33
N LEU A 44 1.56 -7.47 -0.31
CA LEU A 44 2.35 -7.83 -1.50
C LEU A 44 1.46 -8.40 -2.61
N ILE A 45 0.57 -9.35 -2.30
CA ILE A 45 -0.36 -9.93 -3.28
C ILE A 45 -1.29 -8.85 -3.84
N SER A 46 -1.87 -8.01 -2.98
CA SER A 46 -2.79 -6.96 -3.37
C SER A 46 -2.12 -5.92 -4.28
N SER A 47 -0.87 -5.55 -3.99
CA SER A 47 -0.09 -4.61 -4.80
C SER A 47 0.17 -5.14 -6.22
N ILE A 48 0.47 -6.43 -6.38
CA ILE A 48 0.61 -7.09 -7.67
C ILE A 48 -0.73 -7.06 -8.43
N LEU A 49 -1.84 -7.40 -7.75
CA LEU A 49 -3.18 -7.35 -8.35
C LEU A 49 -3.55 -5.94 -8.84
N PHE A 50 -3.17 -4.89 -8.11
CA PHE A 50 -3.40 -3.51 -8.53
C PHE A 50 -2.64 -3.16 -9.83
N ILE A 51 -1.41 -3.65 -9.98
CA ILE A 51 -0.64 -3.46 -11.23
C ILE A 51 -1.34 -4.16 -12.39
N PHE A 52 -1.67 -5.44 -12.25
CA PHE A 52 -2.34 -6.19 -13.32
C PHE A 52 -3.70 -5.60 -13.70
N SER A 53 -4.52 -5.30 -12.70
CA SER A 53 -5.84 -4.70 -12.90
C SER A 53 -5.74 -3.31 -13.53
N GLY A 54 -4.76 -2.51 -13.09
CA GLY A 54 -4.48 -1.19 -13.65
C GLY A 54 -4.07 -1.25 -15.12
N GLN A 55 -3.23 -2.21 -15.51
CA GLN A 55 -2.83 -2.42 -16.91
C GLN A 55 -4.02 -2.80 -17.81
N ILE A 56 -4.86 -3.74 -17.36
CA ILE A 56 -6.08 -4.14 -18.08
C ILE A 56 -7.01 -2.92 -18.24
N LEU A 57 -7.21 -2.17 -17.17
CA LEU A 57 -8.07 -0.99 -17.18
C LEU A 57 -7.51 0.11 -18.09
N PHE A 58 -6.18 0.30 -18.12
CA PHE A 58 -5.51 1.24 -19.00
C PHE A 58 -5.72 0.88 -20.47
N ALA A 59 -5.57 -0.40 -20.83
CA ALA A 59 -5.78 -0.90 -22.20
C ALA A 59 -7.22 -0.71 -22.69
N ILE A 60 -8.21 -0.75 -21.79
CA ILE A 60 -9.62 -0.47 -22.11
C ILE A 60 -9.86 1.04 -22.21
N GLN A 61 -9.29 1.82 -21.30
CA GLN A 61 -9.54 3.26 -21.20
C GLN A 61 -8.77 4.09 -22.23
N VAL A 62 -7.67 3.58 -22.79
CA VAL A 62 -6.93 4.27 -23.85
C VAL A 62 -7.70 4.23 -25.18
N LYS A 63 -8.57 3.23 -25.37
CA LYS A 63 -9.41 3.07 -26.57
C LYS A 63 -10.72 3.85 -26.51
N THR A 64 -11.08 4.41 -25.35
CA THR A 64 -12.28 5.24 -25.21
C THR A 64 -11.96 6.69 -25.55
N ASN A 65 -12.84 7.31 -26.34
CA ASN A 65 -12.69 8.70 -26.75
C ASN A 65 -12.50 9.63 -25.54
N PRO A 66 -11.66 10.67 -25.65
CA PRO A 66 -11.49 11.66 -24.59
C PRO A 66 -12.85 12.32 -24.31
N VAL A 67 -13.24 12.34 -23.04
CA VAL A 67 -14.51 12.91 -22.60
C VAL A 67 -14.23 14.22 -21.87
N GLY A 68 -14.89 15.31 -22.27
CA GLY A 68 -14.78 16.61 -21.61
C GLY A 68 -13.73 17.57 -22.21
N GLY A 69 -13.36 17.42 -23.49
CA GLY A 69 -12.49 18.37 -24.19
C GLY A 69 -11.01 18.35 -23.78
N LEU A 70 -10.61 17.37 -22.96
CA LEU A 70 -9.22 17.19 -22.52
C LEU A 70 -8.35 16.57 -23.63
N PRO A 71 -7.07 16.97 -23.75
CA PRO A 71 -6.15 16.48 -24.79
C PRO A 71 -5.68 15.04 -24.57
N PHE A 72 -5.98 14.42 -23.42
CA PHE A 72 -5.52 13.08 -23.05
C PHE A 72 -6.69 12.16 -22.69
N ALA A 73 -6.53 10.86 -23.00
CA ALA A 73 -7.51 9.83 -22.68
C ALA A 73 -7.73 9.68 -21.16
N ARG A 74 -8.93 9.25 -20.74
CA ARG A 74 -9.28 9.02 -19.32
C ARG A 74 -8.32 8.08 -18.58
N ALA A 75 -7.66 7.21 -19.34
CA ALA A 75 -6.66 6.25 -18.85
C ALA A 75 -5.59 6.89 -17.95
N TYR A 76 -5.14 8.10 -18.27
CA TYR A 76 -4.07 8.79 -17.53
C TYR A 76 -4.50 9.30 -16.16
N TYR A 77 -5.78 9.62 -15.98
CA TYR A 77 -6.30 10.16 -14.72
C TYR A 77 -6.88 9.08 -13.81
N ASN A 78 -7.30 7.95 -14.37
CA ASN A 78 -7.98 6.89 -13.64
C ASN A 78 -7.16 5.61 -13.53
N ALA A 79 -6.69 5.05 -14.65
CA ALA A 79 -5.99 3.76 -14.64
C ALA A 79 -4.50 3.89 -14.26
N LEU A 80 -3.81 4.92 -14.78
CA LEU A 80 -2.39 5.14 -14.49
C LEU A 80 -2.09 5.36 -13.00
N PRO A 81 -2.85 6.18 -12.24
CA PRO A 81 -2.65 6.28 -10.79
C PRO A 81 -2.78 4.95 -10.04
N ILE A 82 -3.63 4.03 -10.50
CA ILE A 82 -3.79 2.70 -9.86
C ILE A 82 -2.53 1.85 -10.08
N ILE A 83 -1.94 1.92 -11.28
CA ILE A 83 -0.67 1.23 -11.58
C ILE A 83 0.44 1.81 -10.70
N VAL A 84 0.55 3.14 -10.63
CA VAL A 84 1.57 3.82 -9.82
C VAL A 84 1.39 3.48 -8.33
N MET A 85 0.16 3.46 -7.84
CA MET A 85 -0.15 3.01 -6.48
C MET A 85 0.37 1.59 -6.23
N GLY A 86 0.09 0.64 -7.12
CA GLY A 86 0.56 -0.73 -6.99
C GLY A 86 2.08 -0.84 -6.90
N VAL A 87 2.81 -0.10 -7.74
CA VAL A 87 4.29 -0.07 -7.69
C VAL A 87 4.80 0.54 -6.38
N LEU A 88 4.21 1.64 -5.93
CA LEU A 88 4.59 2.27 -4.66
C LEU A 88 4.29 1.37 -3.46
N LEU A 89 3.17 0.66 -3.47
CA LEU A 89 2.82 -0.30 -2.42
C LEU A 89 3.79 -1.48 -2.38
N ILE A 90 4.31 -1.95 -3.53
CA ILE A 90 5.39 -2.95 -3.55
C ILE A 90 6.64 -2.40 -2.87
N ILE A 91 7.07 -1.19 -3.24
CA ILE A 91 8.30 -0.60 -2.69
C ILE A 91 8.17 -0.43 -1.18
N VAL A 92 7.08 0.19 -0.71
CA VAL A 92 6.81 0.39 0.71
C VAL A 92 6.68 -0.95 1.44
N GLY A 93 5.92 -1.90 0.90
CA GLY A 93 5.72 -3.21 1.49
C GLY A 93 7.03 -3.99 1.63
N LEU A 94 7.91 -3.94 0.62
CA LEU A 94 9.23 -4.59 0.66
C LEU A 94 10.15 -3.93 1.69
N VAL A 95 10.22 -2.59 1.72
CA VAL A 95 11.04 -1.87 2.71
C VAL A 95 10.63 -2.26 4.12
N ARG A 96 9.33 -2.28 4.41
CA ARG A 96 8.82 -2.63 5.73
C ARG A 96 9.02 -4.10 6.07
N PHE A 97 8.84 -5.00 5.10
CA PHE A 97 9.11 -6.42 5.32
C PHE A 97 10.60 -6.67 5.65
N ILE A 98 11.52 -5.93 5.00
CA ILE A 98 12.95 -5.99 5.31
C ILE A 98 13.23 -5.44 6.70
N GLN A 99 12.65 -4.29 7.06
CA GLN A 99 12.77 -3.71 8.42
C GLN A 99 12.25 -4.67 9.49
N TYR A 100 11.10 -5.29 9.27
CA TYR A 100 10.54 -6.31 10.16
C TYR A 100 11.48 -7.51 10.34
N LEU A 101 12.18 -7.93 9.27
CA LEU A 101 13.07 -9.10 9.33
C LEU A 101 14.41 -8.81 10.02
N PHE A 102 15.00 -7.63 9.80
CA PHE A 102 16.36 -7.31 10.23
C PHE A 102 16.44 -6.39 11.46
N ASP A 103 15.45 -5.53 11.68
CA ASP A 103 15.48 -4.49 12.71
C ASP A 103 14.15 -4.38 13.45
N ARG A 104 13.81 -5.46 14.14
CA ARG A 104 12.50 -5.62 14.80
C ARG A 104 12.28 -4.61 15.94
N GLU A 105 13.34 -4.22 16.65
CA GLU A 105 13.25 -3.22 17.72
C GLU A 105 12.96 -1.82 17.18
N GLU A 106 13.65 -1.38 16.13
CA GLU A 106 13.40 -0.07 15.51
C GLU A 106 12.04 -0.04 14.78
N TYR A 107 11.64 -1.18 14.22
CA TYR A 107 10.32 -1.40 13.63
C TYR A 107 9.18 -1.24 14.66
N GLU A 108 9.26 -1.95 15.79
CA GLU A 108 8.27 -1.86 16.88
C GLU A 108 8.27 -0.47 17.54
N ALA A 109 9.41 0.22 17.57
CA ALA A 109 9.51 1.59 18.09
C ALA A 109 8.77 2.61 17.22
N ARG A 110 8.92 2.53 15.88
CA ARG A 110 8.17 3.37 14.93
C ARG A 110 6.67 3.11 14.97
N GLU A 111 6.28 1.86 15.23
CA GLU A 111 4.88 1.45 15.32
C GLU A 111 4.17 2.14 16.50
N LYS A 112 4.84 2.24 17.65
CA LYS A 112 4.31 2.93 18.85
C LYS A 112 4.24 4.45 18.72
N THR A 113 5.07 5.06 17.87
CA THR A 113 5.09 6.51 17.61
C THR A 113 4.24 6.91 16.39
N GLY A 114 3.70 5.94 15.63
CA GLY A 114 2.89 6.23 14.45
C GLY A 114 3.69 6.87 13.32
N GLY A 115 4.96 6.47 13.13
CA GLY A 115 5.79 6.95 12.03
C GLY A 115 6.46 8.32 12.26
N LEU A 116 6.18 9.02 13.36
CA LEU A 116 6.90 10.22 13.76
C LEU A 116 8.30 9.83 14.25
N ILE A 117 9.27 9.93 13.35
CA ILE A 117 10.68 9.96 13.71
C ILE A 117 10.88 11.28 14.47
N ASP A 118 11.10 11.20 15.79
CA ASP A 118 11.53 12.35 16.58
C ASP A 118 12.76 12.98 15.91
N GLY A 119 12.59 14.21 15.43
CA GLY A 119 13.67 15.05 14.91
C GLY A 119 14.53 15.64 16.01
#